data_AF-A0A7V7VWX2-F1
#
_entry.id   AF-A0A7V7VWX2-F1
#
_cell.length_a   1.000
_cell.length_b   1.000
_cell.length_c   1.000
_cell.angle_alpha   90.00
_cell.angle_beta   90.00
_cell.angle_gamma   90.00
#
_symmetry.space_group_name_H-M   'P 1'
#
loop_
_entity.id
_entity.type
_entity.pdbx_description
1 polymer ?
#
loop_
_entity_poly.entity_id
_entity_poly.type
_entity_poly.pdbx_seq_one_letter_code
_entity_poly.pdbx_strand_id
1 'polypeptide(L)'
;MTLSQGTQELFAAYWHKFGKHSRYNVVWPVTSKGVCVQTQTGHIPVGLFLRSKVSTGALLLLPDMDFDQDEFSEENEDGDWVWSQAGQQFSASLIGEIVALSKAIANDGEKTPQPEWASADEFALAPEVELRQQLLQAETELEKAQRVKDDLSNQLEDAGQLRALLFEKGKRLEAAVITALKVLGFKAERYEDGQSEFDAVFESAEGRLLGEAEGKDNKAVNIEKLRQLSTNLHEDLQREEVTRPAKGILFGNGYRLTKPGERADQFTEKCITSATSMSYGLVSTDRLYAAAQYLSGTSDDEFARRCRLAMIEMSGIVRFPDVPVTADEAADGIQIAASIVD
;
A
#
# COMPACT_ATOMS: atom_id res chain seq x y z
N MET A 1 47.24 -9.04 -16.71
CA MET A 1 47.13 -8.59 -15.31
C MET A 1 47.34 -9.78 -14.39
N THR A 2 47.74 -9.58 -13.14
CA THR A 2 47.99 -10.64 -12.15
C THR A 2 47.43 -10.26 -10.79
N LEU A 3 47.10 -11.27 -9.97
CA LEU A 3 46.72 -11.05 -8.58
C LEU A 3 47.90 -10.54 -7.76
N SER A 4 47.59 -9.73 -6.75
CA SER A 4 48.52 -9.36 -5.69
C SER A 4 48.69 -10.51 -4.70
N GLN A 5 49.88 -10.68 -4.12
CA GLN A 5 50.20 -11.79 -3.20
C GLN A 5 49.22 -11.87 -2.01
N GLY A 6 48.87 -10.73 -1.40
CA GLY A 6 48.01 -10.70 -0.21
C GLY A 6 46.55 -11.10 -0.44
N THR A 7 46.13 -11.27 -1.70
CA THR A 7 44.75 -11.64 -2.04
C THR A 7 44.71 -12.78 -3.05
N GLN A 8 45.85 -13.42 -3.32
CA GLN A 8 45.99 -14.40 -4.38
C GLN A 8 45.13 -15.63 -4.12
N GLU A 9 45.13 -16.15 -2.89
CA GLU A 9 44.35 -17.34 -2.52
C GLU A 9 42.85 -17.06 -2.58
N LEU A 10 42.41 -15.93 -2.04
CA LEU A 10 40.99 -15.53 -1.99
C LEU A 10 40.39 -15.36 -3.40
N PHE A 11 41.13 -14.79 -4.35
CA PHE A 11 40.63 -14.51 -5.69
C PHE A 11 41.07 -15.51 -6.76
N ALA A 12 41.83 -16.55 -6.41
CA ALA A 12 42.42 -17.48 -7.39
C ALA A 12 41.39 -18.11 -8.33
N ALA A 13 40.28 -18.64 -7.78
CA ALA A 13 39.26 -19.35 -8.54
C ALA A 13 38.56 -18.43 -9.55
N TYR A 14 38.10 -17.26 -9.09
CA TYR A 14 37.51 -16.24 -9.95
C TYR A 14 38.50 -15.78 -11.03
N TRP A 15 39.74 -15.46 -10.64
CA TRP A 15 40.72 -14.89 -11.55
C TRP A 15 41.18 -15.88 -12.61
N HIS A 16 41.27 -17.17 -12.27
CA HIS A 16 41.56 -18.22 -13.23
C HIS A 16 40.47 -18.31 -14.32
N LYS A 17 39.20 -18.15 -13.95
CA LYS A 17 38.07 -18.25 -14.88
C LYS A 17 37.88 -16.98 -15.71
N PHE A 18 37.94 -15.82 -15.07
CA PHE A 18 37.50 -14.56 -15.68
C PHE A 18 38.62 -13.56 -15.97
N GLY A 19 39.81 -13.73 -15.39
CA GLY A 19 40.91 -12.77 -15.54
C GLY A 19 41.38 -12.58 -16.99
N LYS A 20 41.17 -13.57 -17.86
CA LYS A 20 41.45 -13.47 -19.30
C LYS A 20 40.43 -12.61 -20.07
N HIS A 21 39.23 -12.46 -19.52
CA HIS A 21 38.15 -11.63 -20.07
C HIS A 21 38.16 -10.21 -19.48
N SER A 22 38.99 -9.96 -18.47
CA SER A 22 39.09 -8.66 -17.82
C SER A 22 40.07 -7.72 -18.55
N ARG A 23 39.69 -6.46 -18.68
CA ARG A 23 40.50 -5.35 -19.23
C ARG A 23 40.53 -4.18 -18.23
N TYR A 24 41.66 -3.51 -18.11
CA TYR A 24 41.75 -2.33 -17.26
C TYR A 24 41.59 -1.07 -18.11
N ASN A 25 40.65 -0.21 -17.72
CA ASN A 25 40.45 1.11 -18.32
C ASN A 25 40.98 2.23 -17.39
N VAL A 26 41.29 1.89 -16.14
CA VAL A 26 41.72 2.80 -15.07
C VAL A 26 42.88 2.17 -14.31
N VAL A 27 43.80 3.01 -13.85
CA VAL A 27 44.90 2.65 -12.95
C VAL A 27 44.80 3.45 -11.66
N TRP A 28 45.30 2.89 -10.57
CA TRP A 28 45.40 3.58 -9.28
C TRP A 28 46.85 3.96 -8.96
N PRO A 29 47.08 4.97 -8.10
CA PRO A 29 48.42 5.29 -7.61
C PRO A 29 49.08 4.05 -6.97
N VAL A 30 50.39 3.88 -7.16
CA VAL A 30 51.17 2.75 -6.59
C VAL A 30 51.12 2.72 -5.05
N THR A 31 50.80 3.86 -4.42
CA THR A 31 50.61 4.00 -2.97
C THR A 31 49.24 3.56 -2.47
N SER A 32 48.35 3.08 -3.34
CA SER A 32 47.00 2.68 -2.98
C SER A 32 47.02 1.44 -2.07
N LYS A 33 46.14 1.43 -1.06
CA LYS A 33 46.00 0.31 -0.14
C LYS A 33 44.99 -0.71 -0.69
N GLY A 34 45.16 -1.97 -0.31
CA GLY A 34 44.23 -3.04 -0.66
C GLY A 34 44.34 -3.48 -2.12
N VAL A 35 45.51 -3.37 -2.76
CA VAL A 35 45.68 -3.80 -4.15
C VAL A 35 45.44 -5.31 -4.27
N CYS A 36 44.47 -5.70 -5.11
CA CYS A 36 44.14 -7.09 -5.38
C CYS A 36 44.53 -7.55 -6.79
N VAL A 37 44.57 -6.63 -7.76
CA VAL A 37 45.01 -6.89 -9.15
C VAL A 37 46.00 -5.81 -9.59
N GLN A 38 47.06 -6.23 -10.29
CA GLN A 38 48.10 -5.35 -10.81
C GLN A 38 48.51 -5.73 -12.25
N THR A 39 49.19 -4.82 -12.95
CA THR A 39 49.82 -5.12 -14.24
C THR A 39 50.99 -6.09 -14.06
N GLN A 40 51.24 -6.94 -15.06
CA GLN A 40 52.40 -7.85 -15.05
C GLN A 40 53.72 -7.09 -15.11
N THR A 41 53.75 -6.05 -15.93
CA THR A 41 54.90 -5.16 -16.07
C THR A 41 54.64 -3.88 -15.29
N GLY A 42 55.55 -3.52 -14.38
CA GLY A 42 55.48 -2.28 -13.61
C GLY A 42 54.59 -2.32 -12.36
N HIS A 43 53.91 -3.44 -12.07
CA HIS A 43 53.12 -3.65 -10.84
C HIS A 43 52.13 -2.52 -10.55
N ILE A 44 51.53 -1.95 -11.60
CA ILE A 44 50.60 -0.83 -11.49
C ILE A 44 49.27 -1.36 -10.98
N PRO A 45 48.70 -0.83 -9.89
CA PRO A 45 47.42 -1.30 -9.36
C PRO A 45 46.25 -1.00 -10.32
N VAL A 46 45.44 -2.02 -10.60
CA VAL A 46 44.26 -1.95 -11.49
C VAL A 46 43.00 -2.56 -10.87
N GLY A 47 43.12 -3.15 -9.68
CA GLY A 47 41.99 -3.60 -8.86
C GLY A 47 42.29 -3.43 -7.37
N LEU A 48 41.25 -3.11 -6.60
CA LEU A 48 41.34 -2.89 -5.15
C LEU A 48 40.33 -3.76 -4.40
N PHE A 49 40.71 -4.22 -3.21
CA PHE A 49 39.90 -4.89 -2.23
C PHE A 49 40.01 -4.14 -0.90
N LEU A 50 38.90 -3.51 -0.50
CA LEU A 50 38.83 -2.63 0.66
C LEU A 50 37.85 -3.21 1.68
N ARG A 51 38.35 -3.63 2.84
CA ARG A 51 37.49 -4.06 3.95
C ARG A 51 37.13 -2.86 4.83
N SER A 52 35.88 -2.83 5.29
CA SER A 52 35.46 -1.89 6.32
C SER A 52 36.15 -2.20 7.64
N LYS A 53 36.50 -1.17 8.42
CA LYS A 53 37.03 -1.32 9.77
C LYS A 53 35.93 -1.35 10.85
N VAL A 54 34.72 -0.97 10.47
CA VAL A 54 33.58 -0.75 11.38
C VAL A 54 32.39 -1.66 11.05
N SER A 55 32.48 -2.45 9.98
CA SER A 55 31.46 -3.42 9.59
C SER A 55 32.11 -4.64 8.93
N THR A 56 31.33 -5.70 8.76
CA THR A 56 31.74 -6.93 8.05
C THR A 56 31.74 -6.77 6.52
N GLY A 57 31.39 -5.60 6.00
CA GLY A 57 31.32 -5.31 4.58
C GLY A 57 32.69 -5.12 3.93
N ALA A 58 32.78 -5.46 2.65
CA ALA A 58 33.96 -5.19 1.83
C ALA A 58 33.55 -4.67 0.45
N LEU A 59 34.41 -3.85 -0.14
CA LEU A 59 34.30 -3.34 -1.50
C LEU A 59 35.38 -4.00 -2.37
N LEU A 60 34.95 -4.64 -3.45
CA LEU A 60 35.83 -5.27 -4.43
C LEU A 60 35.70 -4.53 -5.76
N LEU A 61 36.81 -3.95 -6.22
CA LEU A 61 36.93 -3.22 -7.48
C LEU A 61 37.81 -4.06 -8.41
N LEU A 62 37.19 -4.67 -9.42
CA LEU A 62 37.87 -5.49 -10.42
C LEU A 62 37.96 -4.75 -11.76
N PRO A 63 38.94 -5.09 -12.61
CA PRO A 63 38.98 -4.58 -13.98
C PRO A 63 37.69 -4.94 -14.74
N ASP A 64 37.35 -4.08 -15.70
CA ASP A 64 36.17 -4.19 -16.56
C ASP A 64 36.13 -5.52 -17.31
N MET A 65 34.94 -6.02 -17.63
CA MET A 65 34.76 -7.26 -18.38
C MET A 65 33.77 -7.04 -19.51
N ASP A 66 34.07 -7.61 -20.68
CA ASP A 66 33.21 -7.48 -21.85
C ASP A 66 32.04 -8.47 -21.77
N PHE A 67 30.84 -7.93 -21.56
CA PHE A 67 29.59 -8.70 -21.47
C PHE A 67 28.81 -8.76 -22.79
N ASP A 68 29.23 -8.00 -23.80
CA ASP A 68 28.51 -7.84 -25.07
C ASP A 68 29.16 -8.66 -26.18
N GLN A 69 29.72 -9.83 -25.86
CA GLN A 69 30.30 -10.69 -26.87
C GLN A 69 29.21 -11.33 -27.73
N ASP A 70 29.43 -11.31 -29.06
CA ASP A 70 28.48 -11.87 -30.04
C ASP A 70 28.04 -13.30 -29.70
N GLU A 71 28.93 -14.10 -29.09
CA GLU A 71 28.64 -15.49 -28.69
C GLU A 71 27.63 -15.63 -27.55
N PHE A 72 27.31 -14.56 -26.80
CA PHE A 72 26.36 -14.60 -25.68
C PHE A 72 24.92 -14.33 -26.08
N SER A 73 24.67 -13.91 -27.32
CA SER A 73 23.34 -13.63 -27.84
C SER A 73 23.10 -14.37 -29.15
N GLU A 74 21.87 -14.82 -29.36
CA GLU A 74 21.43 -15.48 -30.58
C GLU A 74 20.02 -15.01 -30.95
N GLU A 75 19.69 -15.02 -32.24
CA GLU A 75 18.34 -14.70 -32.70
C GLU A 75 17.47 -15.96 -32.59
N ASN A 76 16.31 -15.83 -31.93
CA ASN A 76 15.35 -16.94 -31.78
C ASN A 76 14.50 -17.13 -33.05
N GLU A 77 13.62 -18.13 -33.06
CA GLU A 77 12.75 -18.44 -34.20
C GLU A 77 11.77 -17.29 -34.57
N ASP A 78 11.51 -16.37 -33.64
CA ASP A 78 10.64 -15.21 -33.80
C ASP A 78 11.38 -13.94 -34.26
N GLY A 79 12.71 -14.00 -34.43
CA GLY A 79 13.56 -12.88 -34.82
C GLY A 79 14.03 -11.98 -33.67
N ASP A 80 13.81 -12.40 -32.42
CA ASP A 80 14.24 -11.67 -31.22
C ASP A 80 15.62 -12.13 -30.75
N TRP A 81 16.46 -11.18 -30.33
CA TRP A 81 17.75 -11.48 -29.70
C TRP A 81 17.55 -11.98 -28.27
N VAL A 82 17.96 -13.22 -28.02
CA VAL A 82 17.91 -13.89 -26.72
C VAL A 82 19.30 -14.33 -26.27
N TRP A 83 19.44 -14.66 -24.99
CA TRP A 83 20.69 -15.21 -24.44
C TRP A 83 20.96 -16.61 -25.02
N SER A 84 22.11 -16.76 -25.68
CA SER A 84 22.58 -18.04 -26.17
C SER A 84 22.89 -19.00 -25.02
N GLN A 85 23.01 -20.30 -25.32
CA GLN A 85 23.44 -21.28 -24.33
C GLN A 85 24.81 -20.94 -23.73
N ALA A 86 25.73 -20.39 -24.52
CA ALA A 86 27.05 -19.96 -24.05
C ALA A 86 26.95 -18.78 -23.08
N GLY A 87 26.10 -17.80 -23.38
CA GLY A 87 25.83 -16.67 -22.49
C GLY A 87 25.14 -17.07 -21.17
N GLN A 88 24.21 -18.02 -21.22
CA GLN A 88 23.59 -18.59 -20.01
C GLN A 88 24.61 -19.33 -19.13
N GLN A 89 25.51 -20.13 -19.74
CA GLN A 89 26.56 -20.83 -18.99
C GLN A 89 27.58 -19.86 -18.38
N PHE A 90 27.98 -18.84 -19.15
CA PHE A 90 28.91 -17.81 -18.69
C PHE A 90 28.32 -17.04 -17.49
N SER A 91 27.08 -16.55 -17.61
CA SER A 91 26.42 -15.81 -16.54
C SER A 91 26.20 -16.65 -15.28
N ALA A 92 25.76 -17.91 -15.42
CA ALA A 92 25.62 -18.82 -14.29
C ALA A 92 26.97 -19.08 -13.58
N SER A 93 28.04 -19.27 -14.35
CA SER A 93 29.39 -19.45 -13.82
C SER A 93 29.88 -18.20 -13.07
N LEU A 94 29.65 -17.01 -13.64
CA LEU A 94 30.05 -15.74 -13.03
C LEU A 94 29.31 -15.48 -11.72
N ILE A 95 27.99 -15.65 -11.71
CA ILE A 95 27.17 -15.50 -10.51
C ILE A 95 27.64 -16.48 -9.43
N GLY A 96 27.91 -17.73 -9.79
CA GLY A 96 28.42 -18.74 -8.87
C GLY A 96 29.72 -18.33 -8.19
N GLU A 97 30.69 -17.81 -8.95
CA GLU A 97 31.95 -17.33 -8.39
C GLU A 97 31.80 -16.06 -7.56
N ILE A 98 30.92 -15.11 -7.95
CA ILE A 98 30.63 -13.92 -7.14
C ILE A 98 30.02 -14.32 -5.78
N VAL A 99 29.09 -15.28 -5.78
CA VAL A 99 28.50 -15.81 -4.54
C VAL A 99 29.54 -16.53 -3.69
N ALA A 100 30.41 -17.33 -4.30
CA ALA A 100 31.50 -18.01 -3.60
C ALA A 100 32.48 -17.01 -2.97
N LEU A 101 32.87 -15.96 -3.72
CA LEU A 101 33.70 -14.87 -3.21
C LEU A 101 33.04 -14.11 -2.06
N SER A 102 31.75 -13.80 -2.16
CA SER A 102 31.01 -13.14 -1.08
C SER A 102 31.04 -13.97 0.22
N LYS A 103 30.81 -15.28 0.12
CA LYS A 103 30.91 -16.22 1.26
C LYS A 103 32.33 -16.30 1.80
N ALA A 104 33.33 -16.39 0.92
CA ALA A 104 34.73 -16.46 1.32
C ALA A 104 35.15 -15.16 2.03
N ILE A 105 34.82 -13.99 1.50
CA ILE A 105 35.12 -12.68 2.11
C ILE A 105 34.47 -12.54 3.49
N ALA A 106 33.24 -13.03 3.65
CA ALA A 106 32.52 -13.05 4.93
C ALA A 106 33.17 -13.99 5.96
N ASN A 107 33.77 -15.11 5.51
CA ASN A 107 34.39 -16.11 6.37
C ASN A 107 35.90 -15.87 6.63
N ASP A 108 36.58 -15.13 5.76
CA ASP A 108 38.03 -14.86 5.75
C ASP A 108 38.43 -13.69 6.68
N GLY A 109 37.57 -13.34 7.65
CA GLY A 109 38.04 -12.64 8.83
C GLY A 109 38.53 -13.70 9.80
N GLU A 110 39.84 -13.84 10.01
CA GLU A 110 40.42 -14.61 11.12
C GLU A 110 39.97 -14.04 12.47
N LYS A 111 38.72 -14.30 12.81
CA LYS A 111 38.24 -14.36 14.17
C LYS A 111 38.25 -15.85 14.47
N THR A 112 39.18 -16.31 15.29
CA THR A 112 39.04 -17.64 15.87
C THR A 112 37.63 -17.72 16.44
N PRO A 113 36.78 -18.68 16.00
CA PRO A 113 35.45 -18.79 16.54
C PRO A 113 35.58 -18.92 18.05
N GLN A 114 34.89 -18.03 18.77
CA GLN A 114 34.89 -18.05 20.22
C GLN A 114 34.49 -19.46 20.66
N PRO A 115 35.35 -20.19 21.38
CA PRO A 115 34.98 -21.50 21.87
C PRO A 115 33.78 -21.35 22.81
N GLU A 116 32.85 -22.31 22.81
CA GLU A 116 31.56 -22.19 23.54
C GLU A 116 31.75 -21.75 25.00
N TRP A 117 32.77 -22.28 25.70
CA TRP A 117 33.06 -21.92 27.09
C TRP A 117 33.34 -20.43 27.27
N ALA A 118 33.95 -19.75 26.30
CA ALA A 118 34.29 -18.34 26.41
C ALA A 118 33.05 -17.44 26.34
N SER A 119 31.88 -17.98 26.00
CA SER A 119 30.60 -17.26 25.99
C SER A 119 29.79 -17.45 27.29
N ALA A 120 30.27 -18.28 28.22
CA ALA A 120 29.62 -18.50 29.51
C ALA A 120 29.67 -17.25 30.39
N ASP A 121 28.66 -17.09 31.25
CA ASP A 121 28.49 -15.91 32.13
C ASP A 121 29.69 -15.66 33.05
N GLU A 122 30.44 -16.70 33.42
CA GLU A 122 31.63 -16.60 34.27
C GLU A 122 32.81 -15.86 33.61
N PHE A 123 32.82 -15.78 32.27
CA PHE A 123 33.83 -15.04 31.49
C PHE A 123 33.30 -13.71 30.95
N ALA A 124 32.05 -13.35 31.27
CA ALA A 124 31.45 -12.10 30.82
C ALA A 124 32.15 -10.90 31.48
N LEU A 125 32.48 -9.89 30.69
CA LEU A 125 33.07 -8.65 31.19
C LEU A 125 31.97 -7.78 31.82
N ALA A 126 32.26 -7.10 32.94
CA ALA A 126 31.26 -6.25 33.59
C ALA A 126 30.64 -5.17 32.65
N PRO A 127 31.41 -4.48 31.77
CA PRO A 127 30.83 -3.58 30.78
C PRO A 127 29.96 -4.29 29.73
N GLU A 128 30.27 -5.54 29.40
CA GLU A 128 29.48 -6.33 28.46
C GLU A 128 28.11 -6.69 29.06
N VAL A 129 28.06 -7.04 30.35
CA VAL A 129 26.81 -7.28 31.06
C VAL A 129 25.94 -6.02 31.09
N GLU A 130 26.53 -4.86 31.40
CA GLU A 130 25.82 -3.58 31.41
C GLU A 130 25.28 -3.22 30.01
N LEU A 131 26.11 -3.35 28.97
CA LEU A 131 25.70 -3.09 27.59
C LEU A 131 24.61 -4.06 27.11
N ARG A 132 24.67 -5.34 27.50
CA ARG A 132 23.60 -6.31 27.21
C ARG A 132 22.28 -5.91 27.87
N GLN A 133 22.30 -5.41 29.10
CA GLN A 133 21.10 -4.91 29.77
C GLN A 133 20.54 -3.66 29.09
N GLN A 134 21.41 -2.71 28.72
CA GLN A 134 20.99 -1.51 27.98
C GLN A 134 20.41 -1.86 26.61
N LEU A 135 21.01 -2.82 25.90
CA LEU A 135 20.51 -3.32 24.62
C LEU A 135 19.13 -3.95 24.77
N LEU A 136 18.95 -4.83 25.76
CA LEU A 136 17.66 -5.46 26.05
C LEU A 136 16.57 -4.43 26.39
N GLN A 137 16.93 -3.37 27.13
CA GLN A 137 16.02 -2.28 27.44
C GLN A 137 15.64 -1.49 26.19
N ALA A 138 16.60 -1.16 25.34
CA ALA A 138 16.36 -0.47 24.07
C ALA A 138 15.51 -1.31 23.10
N GLU A 139 15.76 -2.62 23.01
CA GLU A 139 14.95 -3.57 22.22
C GLU A 139 13.51 -3.62 22.73
N THR A 140 13.31 -3.66 24.05
CA THR A 140 11.97 -3.62 24.66
C THR A 140 11.23 -2.31 24.35
N GLU A 141 11.92 -1.18 24.38
CA GLU A 141 11.35 0.11 24.02
C GLU A 141 10.99 0.19 22.53
N LEU A 142 11.85 -0.36 21.66
CA LEU A 142 11.60 -0.47 20.23
C LEU A 142 10.34 -1.31 19.93
N GLU A 143 10.19 -2.48 20.55
CA GLU A 143 9.00 -3.30 20.40
C GLU A 143 7.71 -2.57 20.82
N LYS A 144 7.75 -1.85 21.95
CA LYS A 144 6.61 -1.05 22.41
C LYS A 144 6.25 0.05 21.42
N ALA A 145 7.25 0.79 20.95
CA ALA A 145 7.06 1.86 19.98
C ALA A 145 6.48 1.31 18.66
N GLN A 146 6.95 0.15 18.22
CA GLN A 146 6.45 -0.51 17.01
C GLN A 146 4.98 -0.93 17.15
N ARG A 147 4.58 -1.51 18.29
CA ARG A 147 3.17 -1.84 18.56
C ARG A 147 2.28 -0.59 18.54
N VAL A 148 2.71 0.49 19.19
CA VAL A 148 1.96 1.76 19.20
C VAL A 148 1.81 2.31 17.79
N LYS A 149 2.86 2.25 16.98
CA LYS A 149 2.81 2.67 15.57
C LYS A 149 1.80 1.84 14.78
N ASP A 150 1.80 0.52 14.94
CA ASP A 150 0.90 -0.38 14.22
C ASP A 150 -0.55 -0.14 14.65
N ASP A 151 -0.82 0.03 15.95
CA ASP A 151 -2.14 0.39 16.48
C ASP A 151 -2.63 1.74 15.93
N LEU A 152 -1.78 2.77 15.93
CA LEU A 152 -2.11 4.08 15.36
C LEU A 152 -2.34 4.02 13.85
N SER A 153 -1.58 3.18 13.13
CA SER A 153 -1.78 2.98 11.69
C SER A 153 -3.14 2.34 11.41
N ASN A 154 -3.52 1.32 12.19
CA ASN A 154 -4.84 0.68 12.07
C ASN A 154 -5.97 1.67 12.41
N GLN A 155 -5.84 2.43 13.50
CA GLN A 155 -6.81 3.47 13.87
C GLN A 155 -6.93 4.56 12.80
N LEU A 156 -5.82 4.95 12.17
CA LEU A 156 -5.82 5.93 11.08
C LEU A 156 -6.51 5.41 9.82
N GLU A 157 -6.29 4.14 9.49
CA GLU A 157 -6.99 3.48 8.39
C GLU A 157 -8.49 3.41 8.67
N ASP A 158 -8.88 3.00 9.88
CA ASP A 158 -10.26 2.93 10.34
C ASP A 158 -10.96 4.30 10.31
N ALA A 159 -10.32 5.35 10.85
CA ALA A 159 -10.82 6.72 10.79
C ALA A 159 -10.95 7.23 9.33
N GLY A 160 -10.10 6.71 8.43
CA GLY A 160 -10.09 7.03 7.02
C GLY A 160 -11.14 6.31 6.18
N GLN A 161 -11.80 5.28 6.71
CA GLN A 161 -12.67 4.38 5.92
C GLN A 161 -13.81 5.13 5.22
N LEU A 162 -14.39 6.16 5.83
CA LEU A 162 -15.47 6.94 5.21
C LEU A 162 -15.06 7.56 3.86
N ARG A 163 -13.77 7.89 3.67
CA ARG A 163 -13.27 8.43 2.39
C ARG A 163 -13.45 7.45 1.23
N ALA A 164 -13.58 6.15 1.49
CA ALA A 164 -13.89 5.16 0.46
C ALA A 164 -15.20 5.47 -0.29
N LEU A 165 -16.18 6.11 0.36
CA LEU A 165 -17.40 6.60 -0.31
C LEU A 165 -17.10 7.54 -1.48
N LEU A 166 -15.99 8.29 -1.42
CA LEU A 166 -15.65 9.25 -2.44
C LEU A 166 -15.12 8.57 -3.69
N PHE A 167 -14.42 7.43 -3.60
CA PHE A 167 -13.66 6.93 -4.75
C PHE A 167 -13.78 5.43 -4.99
N GLU A 168 -14.30 4.61 -4.07
CA GLU A 168 -14.36 3.15 -4.24
C GLU A 168 -15.53 2.68 -5.13
N LYS A 169 -15.49 1.42 -5.55
CA LYS A 169 -16.56 0.70 -6.25
C LYS A 169 -16.65 -0.76 -5.80
N GLY A 170 -17.78 -1.42 -6.04
CA GLY A 170 -18.03 -2.81 -5.64
C GLY A 170 -18.00 -3.01 -4.12
N LYS A 171 -17.53 -4.18 -3.65
CA LYS A 171 -17.52 -4.56 -2.23
C LYS A 171 -16.92 -3.53 -1.27
N ARG A 172 -15.90 -2.79 -1.71
CA ARG A 172 -15.30 -1.72 -0.89
C ARG A 172 -16.23 -0.52 -0.71
N LEU A 173 -16.99 -0.18 -1.76
CA LEU A 173 -18.01 0.87 -1.69
C LEU A 173 -19.19 0.42 -0.81
N GLU A 174 -19.63 -0.83 -0.97
CA GLU A 174 -20.69 -1.42 -0.15
C GLU A 174 -20.34 -1.34 1.34
N ALA A 175 -19.13 -1.76 1.72
CA ALA A 175 -18.63 -1.66 3.09
C ALA A 175 -18.62 -0.22 3.62
N ALA A 176 -18.16 0.73 2.79
CA ALA A 176 -18.13 2.14 3.16
C ALA A 176 -19.55 2.73 3.35
N VAL A 177 -20.52 2.31 2.53
CA VAL A 177 -21.94 2.67 2.68
C VAL A 177 -22.49 2.14 4.00
N ILE A 178 -22.21 0.89 4.36
CA ILE A 178 -22.63 0.32 5.66
C ILE A 178 -22.06 1.13 6.84
N THR A 179 -20.76 1.43 6.80
CA THR A 179 -20.12 2.24 7.86
C THR A 179 -20.78 3.61 7.98
N ALA A 180 -21.06 4.28 6.86
CA ALA A 180 -21.74 5.57 6.86
C ALA A 180 -23.17 5.49 7.42
N LEU A 181 -23.93 4.46 7.04
CA LEU A 181 -25.29 4.25 7.55
C LEU A 181 -25.30 4.05 9.07
N LYS A 182 -24.32 3.32 9.62
CA LYS A 182 -24.13 3.18 11.07
C LYS A 182 -23.85 4.51 11.75
N VAL A 183 -22.99 5.35 11.15
CA VAL A 183 -22.72 6.72 11.64
C VAL A 183 -23.99 7.58 11.62
N LEU A 184 -24.86 7.41 10.62
CA LEU A 184 -26.17 8.07 10.55
C LEU A 184 -27.20 7.52 11.56
N GLY A 185 -26.86 6.51 12.36
CA GLY A 185 -27.72 5.91 13.38
C GLY A 185 -28.66 4.81 12.86
N PHE A 186 -28.41 4.26 11.67
CA PHE A 186 -29.08 3.03 11.23
C PHE A 186 -28.39 1.80 11.83
N LYS A 187 -29.18 0.75 12.10
CA LYS A 187 -28.65 -0.61 12.15
C LYS A 187 -28.50 -1.08 10.71
N ALA A 188 -27.27 -1.23 10.22
CA ALA A 188 -26.98 -1.56 8.84
C ALA A 188 -26.03 -2.77 8.74
N GLU A 189 -26.36 -3.71 7.86
CA GLU A 189 -25.56 -4.89 7.58
C GLU A 189 -25.71 -5.34 6.13
N ARG A 190 -24.70 -6.05 5.62
CA ARG A 190 -24.80 -6.81 4.37
C ARG A 190 -25.58 -8.09 4.66
N TYR A 191 -26.49 -8.47 3.78
CA TYR A 191 -27.29 -9.69 3.94
C TYR A 191 -26.90 -10.72 2.87
N GLU A 192 -26.66 -11.95 3.30
CA GLU A 192 -26.34 -13.08 2.42
C GLU A 192 -26.81 -14.39 3.09
N ASP A 193 -27.71 -15.13 2.45
CA ASP A 193 -28.24 -16.42 2.95
C ASP A 193 -28.05 -17.59 1.96
N GLY A 194 -27.19 -17.36 0.95
CA GLY A 194 -26.91 -18.31 -0.13
C GLY A 194 -27.97 -18.35 -1.24
N GLN A 195 -29.16 -17.77 -1.04
CA GLN A 195 -30.18 -17.59 -2.07
C GLN A 195 -30.31 -16.14 -2.52
N SER A 196 -30.21 -15.20 -1.57
CA SER A 196 -30.25 -13.76 -1.82
C SER A 196 -29.01 -13.07 -1.24
N GLU A 197 -28.53 -12.05 -1.97
CA GLU A 197 -27.42 -11.19 -1.58
C GLU A 197 -27.87 -9.74 -1.72
N PHE A 198 -27.83 -8.98 -0.62
CA PHE A 198 -28.17 -7.56 -0.60
C PHE A 198 -27.00 -6.75 -0.05
N ASP A 199 -26.57 -5.74 -0.80
CA ASP A 199 -25.44 -4.87 -0.45
C ASP A 199 -25.63 -4.22 0.93
N ALA A 200 -26.84 -3.72 1.20
CA ALA A 200 -27.20 -3.13 2.49
C ALA A 200 -28.67 -3.36 2.87
N VAL A 201 -28.91 -4.01 4.00
CA VAL A 201 -30.19 -3.98 4.69
C VAL A 201 -30.03 -3.09 5.91
N PHE A 202 -30.86 -2.07 6.04
CA PHE A 202 -30.71 -1.10 7.11
C PHE A 202 -32.02 -0.56 7.64
N GLU A 203 -32.08 -0.40 8.96
CA GLU A 203 -33.28 0.02 9.66
C GLU A 203 -32.98 0.99 10.80
N SER A 204 -33.98 1.79 11.12
CA SER A 204 -33.97 2.76 12.21
C SER A 204 -35.38 2.88 12.79
N ALA A 205 -35.56 3.71 13.81
CA ALA A 205 -36.88 3.96 14.38
C ALA A 205 -37.86 4.55 13.35
N GLU A 206 -37.33 5.23 12.32
CA GLU A 206 -38.11 5.90 11.30
C GLU A 206 -38.55 4.96 10.15
N GLY A 207 -37.84 3.85 9.92
CA GLY A 207 -38.18 2.93 8.85
C GLY A 207 -37.08 1.94 8.46
N ARG A 208 -37.46 0.99 7.59
CA ARG A 208 -36.60 -0.05 7.04
C ARG A 208 -36.36 0.18 5.54
N LEU A 209 -35.12 0.04 5.13
CA LEU A 209 -34.65 0.29 3.77
C LEU A 209 -33.74 -0.85 3.29
N LEU A 210 -33.66 -0.97 1.96
CA LEU A 210 -32.76 -1.88 1.28
C LEU A 210 -31.96 -1.05 0.26
N GLY A 211 -30.65 -1.23 0.29
CA GLY A 211 -29.67 -0.46 -0.46
C GLY A 211 -28.95 -1.31 -1.49
N GLU A 212 -28.71 -0.73 -2.66
CA GLU A 212 -27.78 -1.22 -3.68
C GLU A 212 -26.72 -0.15 -3.93
N ALA A 213 -25.45 -0.51 -4.10
CA ALA A 213 -24.37 0.43 -4.35
C ALA A 213 -23.74 0.24 -5.74
N GLU A 214 -23.53 1.33 -6.47
CA GLU A 214 -22.82 1.29 -7.75
C GLU A 214 -21.81 2.43 -7.90
N GLY A 215 -20.57 2.06 -8.21
CA GLY A 215 -19.52 2.99 -8.61
C GLY A 215 -19.19 2.89 -10.09
N LYS A 216 -19.02 4.03 -10.76
CA LYS A 216 -18.60 4.14 -12.17
C LYS A 216 -17.42 5.09 -12.29
N ASP A 217 -16.44 4.72 -13.11
CA ASP A 217 -15.20 5.50 -13.26
C ASP A 217 -15.47 6.87 -13.92
N ASN A 218 -16.04 6.87 -15.13
CA ASN A 218 -16.17 8.07 -15.98
C ASN A 218 -17.61 8.31 -16.49
N LYS A 219 -18.61 7.70 -15.85
CA LYS A 219 -20.01 7.74 -16.30
C LYS A 219 -20.96 7.86 -15.12
N ALA A 220 -22.16 8.34 -15.38
CA ALA A 220 -23.27 8.28 -14.45
C ALA A 220 -23.76 6.83 -14.26
N VAL A 221 -24.34 6.56 -13.09
CA VAL A 221 -25.06 5.33 -12.73
C VAL A 221 -26.32 5.22 -13.59
N ASN A 222 -26.51 4.05 -14.19
CA ASN A 222 -27.59 3.78 -15.14
C ASN A 222 -28.76 3.05 -14.46
N ILE A 223 -29.81 2.77 -15.23
CA ILE A 223 -31.03 2.13 -14.72
C ILE A 223 -30.86 0.63 -14.37
N GLU A 224 -29.78 -0.03 -14.80
CA GLU A 224 -29.63 -1.48 -14.65
C GLU A 224 -29.62 -1.89 -13.17
N LYS A 225 -28.98 -1.07 -12.32
CA LYS A 225 -28.95 -1.30 -10.87
C LYS A 225 -30.26 -1.02 -10.16
N LEU A 226 -31.09 -0.11 -10.66
CA LEU A 226 -32.47 0.04 -10.15
C LEU A 226 -33.31 -1.21 -10.40
N ARG A 227 -33.09 -1.90 -11.53
CA ARG A 227 -33.76 -3.18 -11.80
C ARG A 227 -33.33 -4.25 -10.80
N GLN A 228 -32.03 -4.35 -10.51
CA GLN A 228 -31.50 -5.27 -9.50
C GLN A 228 -32.09 -4.99 -8.11
N LEU A 229 -32.06 -3.72 -7.69
CA LEU A 229 -32.65 -3.28 -6.43
C LEU A 229 -34.15 -3.64 -6.33
N SER A 230 -34.89 -3.48 -7.43
CA SER A 230 -36.30 -3.87 -7.47
C SER A 230 -36.48 -5.38 -7.29
N THR A 231 -35.64 -6.21 -7.91
CA THR A 231 -35.68 -7.66 -7.72
C THR A 231 -35.36 -8.01 -6.26
N ASN A 232 -34.30 -7.44 -5.70
CA ASN A 232 -33.87 -7.65 -4.33
C ASN A 232 -34.97 -7.29 -3.31
N LEU A 233 -35.73 -6.20 -3.54
CA LEU A 233 -36.88 -5.84 -2.70
C LEU A 233 -38.02 -6.86 -2.73
N HIS A 234 -38.27 -7.50 -3.87
CA HIS A 234 -39.30 -8.54 -3.97
C HIS A 234 -38.84 -9.82 -3.29
N GLU A 235 -37.58 -10.20 -3.46
CA GLU A 235 -36.97 -11.34 -2.75
C GLU A 235 -37.01 -11.11 -1.23
N ASP A 236 -36.64 -9.92 -0.78
CA ASP A 236 -36.67 -9.55 0.62
C ASP A 236 -38.10 -9.62 1.21
N LEU A 237 -39.12 -9.20 0.46
CA LEU A 237 -40.53 -9.27 0.88
C LEU A 237 -41.07 -10.71 0.91
N GLN A 238 -40.49 -11.65 0.16
CA GLN A 238 -40.92 -13.05 0.15
C GLN A 238 -40.49 -13.83 1.40
N ARG A 239 -39.56 -13.27 2.18
CA ARG A 239 -39.05 -13.88 3.41
C ARG A 239 -40.10 -13.87 4.52
N GLU A 240 -40.21 -14.96 5.26
CA GLU A 240 -41.27 -15.14 6.27
C GLU A 240 -41.19 -14.11 7.42
N GLU A 241 -39.98 -13.68 7.77
CA GLU A 241 -39.72 -12.70 8.83
C GLU A 241 -40.03 -11.25 8.42
N VAL A 242 -40.21 -10.97 7.12
CA VAL A 242 -40.45 -9.62 6.59
C VAL A 242 -41.95 -9.39 6.39
N THR A 243 -42.53 -8.56 7.24
CA THR A 243 -43.98 -8.28 7.21
C THR A 243 -44.37 -7.05 6.38
N ARG A 244 -43.40 -6.20 6.02
CA ARG A 244 -43.60 -4.96 5.25
C ARG A 244 -42.45 -4.74 4.30
N PRO A 245 -42.71 -4.20 3.08
CA PRO A 245 -41.65 -3.92 2.13
C PRO A 245 -40.71 -2.85 2.66
N ALA A 246 -39.41 -3.05 2.47
CA ALA A 246 -38.42 -2.00 2.64
C ALA A 246 -38.56 -0.95 1.53
N LYS A 247 -38.09 0.27 1.80
CA LYS A 247 -37.88 1.26 0.74
C LYS A 247 -36.52 1.04 0.05
N GLY A 248 -36.52 1.03 -1.28
CA GLY A 248 -35.29 0.93 -2.07
C GLY A 248 -34.48 2.22 -2.09
N ILE A 249 -33.17 2.11 -1.87
CA ILE A 249 -32.18 3.18 -2.05
C ILE A 249 -31.07 2.71 -2.99
N LEU A 250 -30.75 3.50 -4.00
CA LEU A 250 -29.58 3.28 -4.84
C LEU A 250 -28.50 4.31 -4.48
N PHE A 251 -27.35 3.82 -4.03
CA PHE A 251 -26.16 4.61 -3.73
C PHE A 251 -25.28 4.71 -4.98
N GLY A 252 -25.09 5.93 -5.48
CA GLY A 252 -24.30 6.18 -6.67
C GLY A 252 -22.95 6.82 -6.36
N ASN A 253 -21.88 6.26 -6.90
CA ASN A 253 -20.56 6.89 -6.98
C ASN A 253 -20.16 7.06 -8.46
N GLY A 254 -20.91 7.92 -9.16
CA GLY A 254 -20.63 8.26 -10.55
C GLY A 254 -19.46 9.22 -10.65
N TYR A 255 -18.65 9.09 -11.70
CA TYR A 255 -17.43 9.92 -11.90
C TYR A 255 -16.48 9.88 -10.69
N ARG A 256 -16.28 8.68 -10.10
CA ARG A 256 -15.66 8.52 -8.77
C ARG A 256 -14.22 9.04 -8.66
N LEU A 257 -13.51 9.16 -9.77
CA LEU A 257 -12.12 9.67 -9.80
C LEU A 257 -12.05 11.19 -10.04
N THR A 258 -13.19 11.85 -10.26
CA THR A 258 -13.31 13.30 -10.30
C THR A 258 -13.63 13.82 -8.91
N LYS A 259 -13.10 15.00 -8.54
CA LYS A 259 -13.38 15.65 -7.24
C LYS A 259 -14.89 15.90 -7.10
N PRO A 260 -15.53 15.68 -5.93
CA PRO A 260 -16.98 15.78 -5.77
C PRO A 260 -17.63 17.05 -6.34
N GLY A 261 -17.06 18.23 -6.07
CA GLY A 261 -17.58 19.52 -6.56
C GLY A 261 -17.44 19.74 -8.08
N GLU A 262 -16.71 18.87 -8.78
CA GLU A 262 -16.47 18.92 -10.23
C GLU A 262 -17.17 17.78 -10.98
N ARG A 263 -17.90 16.91 -10.26
CA ARG A 263 -18.63 15.79 -10.88
C ARG A 263 -19.84 16.30 -11.64
N ALA A 264 -20.07 15.69 -12.80
CA ALA A 264 -21.37 15.78 -13.46
C ALA A 264 -22.44 14.99 -12.67
N ASP A 265 -23.68 15.05 -13.14
CA ASP A 265 -24.79 14.32 -12.52
C ASP A 265 -24.48 12.83 -12.39
N GLN A 266 -24.46 12.33 -11.15
CA GLN A 266 -24.03 10.96 -10.85
C GLN A 266 -25.05 9.90 -11.28
N PHE A 267 -26.27 10.30 -11.63
CA PHE A 267 -27.33 9.43 -12.11
C PHE A 267 -27.83 9.91 -13.47
N THR A 268 -28.11 8.96 -14.37
CA THR A 268 -28.76 9.29 -15.65
C THR A 268 -30.19 9.79 -15.46
N GLU A 269 -30.69 10.63 -16.36
CA GLU A 269 -32.08 11.13 -16.33
C GLU A 269 -33.14 10.02 -16.32
N LYS A 270 -32.87 8.92 -17.05
CA LYS A 270 -33.71 7.71 -17.03
C LYS A 270 -33.75 7.09 -15.65
N CYS A 271 -32.61 7.01 -14.96
CA CYS A 271 -32.51 6.49 -13.61
C CYS A 271 -33.32 7.37 -12.63
N ILE A 272 -33.18 8.69 -12.72
CA ILE A 272 -33.92 9.65 -11.88
C ILE A 272 -35.44 9.53 -12.09
N THR A 273 -35.88 9.51 -13.34
CA THR A 273 -37.31 9.38 -13.69
C THR A 273 -37.89 8.07 -13.16
N SER A 274 -37.19 6.95 -13.37
CA SER A 274 -37.64 5.63 -12.90
C SER A 274 -37.67 5.52 -11.37
N ALA A 275 -36.64 6.01 -10.67
CA ALA A 275 -36.60 6.00 -9.21
C ALA A 275 -37.76 6.81 -8.61
N THR A 276 -38.07 7.96 -9.21
CA THR A 276 -39.21 8.79 -8.78
C THR A 276 -40.54 8.05 -8.93
N SER A 277 -40.78 7.43 -10.09
CA SER A 277 -42.01 6.65 -10.34
C SER A 277 -42.16 5.43 -9.45
N MET A 278 -41.05 4.79 -9.06
CA MET A 278 -41.04 3.60 -8.19
C MET A 278 -40.95 3.94 -6.69
N SER A 279 -40.92 5.23 -6.33
CA SER A 279 -40.72 5.70 -4.96
C SER A 279 -39.40 5.23 -4.30
N TYR A 280 -38.35 5.05 -5.12
CA TYR A 280 -37.00 4.74 -4.65
C TYR A 280 -36.19 6.01 -4.44
N GLY A 281 -35.26 5.98 -3.50
CA GLY A 281 -34.30 7.07 -3.27
C GLY A 281 -33.00 6.85 -4.03
N LEU A 282 -32.43 7.94 -4.55
CA LEU A 282 -31.10 7.99 -5.16
C LEU A 282 -30.21 8.85 -4.26
N VAL A 283 -29.18 8.25 -3.68
CA VAL A 283 -28.24 8.93 -2.79
C VAL A 283 -26.87 8.94 -3.45
N SER A 284 -26.33 10.13 -3.72
CA SER A 284 -24.95 10.21 -4.16
C SER A 284 -24.00 10.03 -2.98
N THR A 285 -22.95 9.26 -3.19
CA THR A 285 -22.03 8.81 -2.13
C THR A 285 -21.17 9.92 -1.55
N ASP A 286 -20.91 10.99 -2.32
CA ASP A 286 -20.31 12.24 -1.84
C ASP A 286 -21.20 12.99 -0.83
N ARG A 287 -22.52 12.96 -1.02
CA ARG A 287 -23.46 13.55 -0.06
C ARG A 287 -23.58 12.71 1.20
N LEU A 288 -23.58 11.38 1.04
CA LEU A 288 -23.51 10.46 2.16
C LEU A 288 -22.21 10.66 2.96
N TYR A 289 -21.09 10.85 2.26
CA TYR A 289 -19.81 11.18 2.86
C TYR A 289 -19.87 12.47 3.66
N ALA A 290 -20.41 13.56 3.11
CA ALA A 290 -20.49 14.84 3.81
C ALA A 290 -21.29 14.73 5.12
N ALA A 291 -22.43 14.04 5.10
CA ALA A 291 -23.24 13.80 6.29
C ALA A 291 -22.50 12.92 7.32
N ALA A 292 -21.89 11.82 6.87
CA ALA A 292 -21.15 10.91 7.75
C ALA A 292 -19.88 11.55 8.32
N GLN A 293 -19.18 12.38 7.55
CA GLN A 293 -17.99 13.11 7.98
C GLN A 293 -18.34 14.03 9.14
N TYR A 294 -19.41 14.83 9.02
CA TYR A 294 -19.86 15.69 10.12
C TYR A 294 -20.21 14.88 11.38
N LEU A 295 -21.02 13.83 11.23
CA LEU A 295 -21.48 12.99 12.34
C LEU A 295 -20.37 12.15 12.98
N SER A 296 -19.27 11.86 12.26
CA SER A 296 -18.11 11.18 12.84
C SER A 296 -17.33 12.06 13.83
N GLY A 297 -17.38 13.38 13.66
CA GLY A 297 -16.73 14.35 14.55
C GLY A 297 -17.67 14.98 15.57
N THR A 298 -18.98 14.95 15.32
CA THR A 298 -20.00 15.66 16.11
C THR A 298 -21.19 14.76 16.39
N SER A 299 -21.53 14.56 17.67
CA SER A 299 -22.78 13.90 18.05
C SER A 299 -23.95 14.87 17.87
N ASP A 300 -24.73 14.68 16.80
CA ASP A 300 -25.89 15.48 16.45
C ASP A 300 -27.06 14.57 16.03
N ASP A 301 -27.79 14.08 17.02
CA ASP A 301 -28.87 13.12 16.83
C ASP A 301 -30.02 13.68 15.98
N GLU A 302 -30.27 14.99 16.04
CA GLU A 302 -31.33 15.62 15.26
C GLU A 302 -30.95 15.77 13.79
N PHE A 303 -29.70 16.14 13.49
CA PHE A 303 -29.19 16.10 12.11
C PHE A 303 -29.22 14.68 11.55
N ALA A 304 -28.73 13.69 12.32
CA ALA A 304 -28.77 12.29 11.94
C ALA A 304 -30.22 11.84 11.65
N ARG A 305 -31.16 12.15 12.53
CA ARG A 305 -32.59 11.87 12.36
C ARG A 305 -33.14 12.47 11.06
N ARG A 306 -32.83 13.73 10.77
CA ARG A 306 -33.25 14.41 9.53
C ARG A 306 -32.64 13.77 8.29
N CYS A 307 -31.38 13.32 8.34
CA CYS A 307 -30.78 12.53 7.27
C CYS A 307 -31.53 11.21 7.04
N ARG A 308 -31.86 10.47 8.12
CA ARG A 308 -32.62 9.22 8.01
C ARG A 308 -34.01 9.44 7.41
N LEU A 309 -34.73 10.46 7.88
CA LEU A 309 -36.04 10.84 7.34
C LEU A 309 -35.97 11.22 5.86
N ALA A 310 -34.94 11.95 5.43
CA ALA A 310 -34.76 12.27 4.02
C ALA A 310 -34.67 11.01 3.14
N MET A 311 -33.96 9.97 3.58
CA MET A 311 -33.90 8.69 2.85
C MET A 311 -35.26 7.99 2.82
N ILE A 312 -36.00 8.04 3.91
CA ILE A 312 -37.28 7.33 4.07
C ILE A 312 -38.42 8.03 3.31
N GLU A 313 -38.45 9.35 3.27
CA GLU A 313 -39.57 10.12 2.72
C GLU A 313 -39.37 10.53 1.26
N MET A 314 -38.13 10.83 0.83
CA MET A 314 -37.88 11.38 -0.51
C MET A 314 -37.76 10.31 -1.60
N SER A 315 -38.34 10.56 -2.77
CA SER A 315 -38.21 9.72 -3.97
C SER A 315 -37.40 10.45 -5.05
N GLY A 316 -36.68 9.71 -5.89
CA GLY A 316 -35.70 10.30 -6.81
C GLY A 316 -34.46 10.75 -6.05
N ILE A 317 -33.87 11.89 -6.41
CA ILE A 317 -32.65 12.39 -5.75
C ILE A 317 -32.94 12.78 -4.29
N VAL A 318 -32.36 12.04 -3.35
CA VAL A 318 -32.43 12.32 -1.92
C VAL A 318 -31.49 13.47 -1.60
N ARG A 319 -32.04 14.51 -0.94
CA ARG A 319 -31.26 15.66 -0.50
C ARG A 319 -31.16 15.66 1.02
N PHE A 320 -29.97 15.38 1.53
CA PHE A 320 -29.69 15.57 2.95
C PHE A 320 -29.75 17.05 3.35
N PRO A 321 -30.11 17.34 4.61
CA PRO A 321 -29.98 18.68 5.17
C PRO A 321 -28.55 19.19 5.05
N ASP A 322 -28.40 20.51 4.91
CA ASP A 322 -27.08 21.14 4.93
C ASP A 322 -26.42 20.89 6.28
N VAL A 323 -25.12 20.60 6.26
CA VAL A 323 -24.32 20.38 7.46
C VAL A 323 -24.35 21.67 8.29
N PRO A 324 -24.70 21.60 9.59
CA PRO A 324 -24.63 22.77 10.46
C PRO A 324 -23.21 23.31 10.49
N VAL A 325 -23.05 24.61 10.21
CA VAL A 325 -21.77 25.29 10.39
C VAL A 325 -21.48 25.28 11.88
N THR A 326 -20.40 24.61 12.30
CA THR A 326 -19.96 24.66 13.70
C THR A 326 -19.61 26.10 14.06
N ALA A 327 -19.93 26.53 15.29
CA ALA A 327 -19.74 27.91 15.73
C ALA A 327 -18.27 28.39 15.62
N ASP A 328 -17.30 27.48 15.50
CA ASP A 328 -15.88 27.80 15.30
C ASP A 328 -15.56 28.29 13.87
N GLU A 329 -16.30 27.88 12.83
CA GLU A 329 -16.09 28.39 11.46
C GLU A 329 -16.72 29.78 11.25
N ALA A 330 -17.73 30.14 12.04
CA ALA A 330 -18.35 31.47 12.00
C ALA A 330 -17.45 32.56 12.61
N ALA A 331 -16.54 32.21 13.52
CA ALA A 331 -15.61 33.15 14.14
C ALA A 331 -14.45 33.54 13.20
N ASP A 332 -13.91 32.58 12.45
CA ASP A 332 -12.82 32.82 11.49
C ASP A 332 -13.28 33.64 10.26
N GLY A 333 -14.54 33.51 9.85
CA GLY A 333 -15.11 34.28 8.75
C GLY A 333 -15.33 35.78 9.08
N ILE A 334 -15.41 36.15 10.35
CA ILE A 334 -15.65 37.54 10.79
C ILE A 334 -14.33 38.29 11.03
N GLN A 335 -13.24 37.60 11.39
CA GLN A 335 -11.95 38.26 11.65
C GLN A 335 -11.20 38.71 10.38
N ILE A 336 -11.45 38.10 9.22
CA ILE A 336 -10.77 38.50 7.96
C ILE A 336 -11.41 39.75 7.35
N ALA A 337 -12.69 40.03 7.61
CA ALA A 337 -13.38 41.20 7.05
C ALA A 337 -13.04 42.53 7.73
N ALA A 338 -12.47 42.51 8.95
CA ALA A 338 -12.19 43.72 9.74
C ALA A 338 -10.77 44.27 9.58
N SER A 339 -9.89 43.64 8.79
CA SER A 339 -8.46 44.03 8.69
C SER A 339 -8.04 44.64 7.34
N ILE A 340 -8.99 45.04 6.46
CA ILE A 340 -8.67 45.65 5.15
C ILE A 340 -9.15 47.11 5.04
N VAL A 341 -9.37 47.79 6.16
CA VAL A 341 -9.56 49.25 6.16
C VAL A 341 -8.78 49.85 7.32
N ASP A 342 -7.49 50.10 7.09
CA ASP A 342 -6.77 51.31 7.49
C ASP A 342 -5.41 51.40 6.76
#